data_AF-A0A3C0WXA4-F1
#
_entry.id   AF-A0A3C0WXA4-F1
#
_cell.length_a   1.000
_cell.length_b   1.000
_cell.length_c   1.000
_cell.angle_alpha   90.00
_cell.angle_beta   90.00
_cell.angle_gamma   90.00
#
_symmetry.space_group_name_H-M   'P 1'
#
loop_
_entity.id
_entity.type
_entity.pdbx_description
1 polymer ?
#
loop_
_entity_poly.entity_id
_entity_poly.type
_entity_poly.pdbx_seq_one_letter_code
_entity_poly.pdbx_strand_id
1 'polypeptide(L)'
;MRTRTYSDGLAFSAGRSSKLPGSLKNIYDEIDDELMLVSSRTADLSHWADEGVQLLNSALTIGATKLKANDSGARSHNESHLNWGWRKWTDEVIARLSDRRRNLVFILLGNYSIAKKSLVNHERGYLILEAVHPSPLSASRGFLHSGIFAACNDFLLKCGTGASIGAIVAYFD
;
A
#
# COMPACT_ATOMS: atom_id res chain seq x y z
N MET A 1 -31.87 -0.85 1.82
CA MET A 1 -30.97 -1.43 0.80
C MET A 1 -29.57 -0.89 1.07
N ARG A 2 -28.71 -1.64 1.78
CA ARG A 2 -27.36 -1.16 2.17
C ARG A 2 -26.40 -1.35 1.00
N THR A 3 -25.91 -0.25 0.43
CA THR A 3 -24.83 -0.26 -0.55
C THR A 3 -23.57 -0.82 0.10
N ARG A 4 -23.05 -1.94 -0.41
CA ARG A 4 -21.74 -2.49 -0.03
C ARG A 4 -20.66 -1.45 -0.37
N THR A 5 -20.12 -0.77 0.63
CA THR A 5 -18.96 0.13 0.45
C THR A 5 -17.70 -0.73 0.43
N TYR A 6 -17.11 -0.90 -0.76
CA TYR A 6 -15.94 -1.75 -0.97
C TYR A 6 -14.61 -1.04 -0.65
N SER A 7 -14.64 0.29 -0.52
CA SER A 7 -13.48 1.14 -0.25
C SER A 7 -13.74 2.04 0.95
N ASP A 8 -12.81 2.07 1.90
CA ASP A 8 -12.82 2.94 3.08
C ASP A 8 -11.84 4.13 2.96
N GLY A 9 -11.14 4.24 1.83
CA GLY A 9 -10.18 5.30 1.54
C GLY A 9 -8.72 4.93 1.85
N LEU A 10 -8.47 3.78 2.47
CA LEU A 10 -7.13 3.25 2.69
C LEU A 10 -6.73 2.33 1.51
N ALA A 11 -5.47 2.36 1.11
CA ALA A 11 -4.96 1.40 0.11
C ALA A 11 -5.11 -0.04 0.63
N PHE A 12 -5.52 -0.96 -0.25
CA PHE A 12 -5.82 -2.38 0.02
C PHE A 12 -6.95 -2.72 0.98
N SER A 13 -7.32 -1.80 1.86
CA SER A 13 -8.37 -2.02 2.83
C SER A 13 -9.73 -2.14 2.14
N ALA A 14 -10.58 -2.99 2.69
CA ALA A 14 -11.98 -3.11 2.35
C ALA A 14 -12.78 -3.28 3.64
N GLY A 15 -14.06 -2.90 3.63
CA GLY A 15 -14.87 -2.90 4.84
C GLY A 15 -14.88 -4.25 5.54
N ARG A 16 -14.90 -4.25 6.88
CA ARG A 16 -14.72 -5.42 7.78
C ARG A 16 -15.50 -6.70 7.42
N SER A 17 -16.66 -6.58 6.77
CA SER A 17 -17.51 -7.69 6.32
C SER A 17 -17.23 -8.17 4.88
N SER A 18 -16.19 -7.67 4.24
CA SER A 18 -15.82 -7.99 2.86
C SER A 18 -14.96 -9.25 2.78
N LYS A 19 -15.02 -9.95 1.66
CA LYS A 19 -14.05 -11.02 1.37
C LYS A 19 -12.64 -10.42 1.31
N LEU A 20 -11.65 -11.17 1.79
CA LEU A 20 -10.25 -10.76 1.73
C LEU A 20 -9.81 -10.61 0.24
N PRO A 21 -9.38 -9.43 -0.21
CA PRO A 21 -8.91 -9.24 -1.58
C PRO A 21 -7.66 -10.10 -1.87
N GLY A 22 -7.51 -10.57 -3.11
CA GLY A 22 -6.38 -11.44 -3.49
C GLY A 22 -5.01 -10.81 -3.27
N SER A 23 -4.87 -9.50 -3.54
CA SER A 23 -3.62 -8.77 -3.26
C SER A 23 -3.32 -8.71 -1.76
N LEU A 24 -4.34 -8.47 -0.93
CA LEU A 24 -4.18 -8.41 0.52
C LEU A 24 -3.88 -9.79 1.11
N LYS A 25 -4.43 -10.87 0.52
CA LYS A 25 -4.05 -12.24 0.88
C LYS A 25 -2.55 -12.46 0.70
N ASN A 26 -2.00 -12.08 -0.46
CA ASN A 26 -0.57 -12.23 -0.74
C ASN A 26 0.29 -11.37 0.21
N ILE A 27 -0.17 -10.16 0.57
CA ILE A 27 0.51 -9.33 1.57
C ILE A 27 0.58 -10.06 2.93
N TYR A 28 -0.54 -10.64 3.39
CA TYR A 28 -0.53 -11.41 4.63
C TYR A 28 0.33 -12.67 4.53
N ASP A 29 0.29 -13.38 3.40
CA ASP A 29 1.14 -14.56 3.17
C ASP A 29 2.62 -14.19 3.28
N GLU A 30 3.02 -13.03 2.74
CA GLU A 30 4.39 -12.52 2.84
C GLU A 30 4.78 -12.13 4.27
N ILE A 31 3.91 -11.40 4.99
CA ILE A 31 4.16 -11.02 6.38
C ILE A 31 4.32 -12.25 7.27
N ASP A 32 3.45 -13.24 7.09
CA ASP A 32 3.47 -14.48 7.87
C ASP A 32 4.76 -15.27 7.65
N ASP A 33 5.22 -15.36 6.39
CA ASP A 33 6.47 -16.05 6.02
C ASP A 33 7.71 -15.31 6.55
N GLU A 34 7.80 -14.00 6.31
CA GLU A 34 8.97 -13.20 6.68
C GLU A 34 9.15 -13.07 8.20
N LEU A 35 8.05 -12.89 8.94
CA LEU A 35 8.09 -12.63 10.38
C LEU A 35 7.85 -13.88 11.22
N MET A 36 7.61 -15.04 10.59
CA MET A 36 7.25 -16.29 11.26
C MET A 36 6.04 -16.10 12.20
N LEU A 37 5.05 -15.33 11.73
CA LEU A 37 3.84 -14.98 12.47
C LEU A 37 2.61 -15.65 11.84
N VAL A 38 1.52 -15.69 12.60
CA VAL A 38 0.19 -16.01 12.08
C VAL A 38 -0.67 -14.77 12.22
N SER A 39 -0.74 -13.97 11.16
CA SER A 39 -1.47 -12.71 11.17
C SER A 39 -2.97 -12.94 11.32
N SER A 40 -3.62 -12.11 12.14
CA SER A 40 -5.08 -12.00 12.09
C SER A 40 -5.47 -11.33 10.78
N ARG A 41 -5.99 -12.13 9.84
CA ARG A 41 -6.31 -11.63 8.50
C ARG A 41 -7.67 -10.97 8.49
N THR A 42 -7.67 -9.67 8.20
CA THR A 42 -8.87 -8.86 8.05
C THR A 42 -8.77 -8.08 6.75
N ALA A 43 -9.91 -7.83 6.11
CA ALA A 43 -9.94 -6.93 4.96
C ALA A 43 -9.75 -5.45 5.39
N ASP A 44 -10.04 -5.14 6.66
CA ASP A 44 -9.97 -3.79 7.24
C ASP A 44 -8.59 -3.51 7.84
N LEU A 45 -7.86 -2.59 7.23
CA LEU A 45 -6.50 -2.19 7.61
C LEU A 45 -6.45 -0.93 8.47
N SER A 46 -7.56 -0.51 9.10
CA SER A 46 -7.57 0.64 10.00
C SER A 46 -6.53 0.51 11.12
N HIS A 47 -6.32 -0.71 11.62
CA HIS A 47 -5.33 -1.00 12.66
C HIS A 47 -3.89 -0.69 12.24
N TRP A 48 -3.54 -0.87 10.96
CA TRP A 48 -2.23 -0.45 10.45
C TRP A 48 -2.11 1.07 10.43
N ALA A 49 -3.18 1.77 10.06
CA ALA A 49 -3.20 3.23 10.11
C ALA A 49 -3.03 3.77 11.54
N ASP A 50 -3.63 3.12 12.53
CA ASP A 50 -3.47 3.45 13.95
C ASP A 50 -2.03 3.26 14.44
N GLU A 51 -1.30 2.30 13.87
CA GLU A 51 0.14 2.06 14.12
C GLU A 51 1.06 3.02 13.34
N GLY A 52 0.49 3.97 12.61
CA GLY A 52 1.22 4.98 11.86
C GLY A 52 1.62 4.53 10.45
N VAL A 53 0.97 3.48 9.91
CA VAL A 53 1.14 3.07 8.52
C VAL A 53 0.25 3.93 7.62
N GLN A 54 0.84 4.67 6.68
CA GLN A 54 0.06 5.45 5.74
C GLN A 54 -0.21 4.64 4.47
N LEU A 55 -1.48 4.30 4.25
CA LEU A 55 -1.97 3.51 3.11
C LEU A 55 -2.52 4.43 2.00
N LEU A 56 -1.70 4.79 1.01
CA LEU A 56 -2.02 5.86 0.04
C LEU A 56 -2.35 5.34 -1.37
N ASN A 57 -3.59 5.51 -1.83
CA ASN A 57 -3.98 5.21 -3.22
C ASN A 57 -3.48 6.28 -4.22
N SER A 58 -3.22 5.92 -5.49
CA SER A 58 -2.87 6.88 -6.56
C SER A 58 -4.02 7.75 -7.03
N ALA A 59 -5.24 7.23 -6.92
CA ALA A 59 -6.51 7.91 -7.13
C ALA A 59 -7.37 7.75 -5.88
N LEU A 60 -7.86 8.87 -5.35
CA LEU A 60 -8.65 8.86 -4.11
C LEU A 60 -10.15 8.67 -4.36
N THR A 61 -10.58 8.59 -5.62
CA THR A 61 -11.99 8.39 -6.01
C THR A 61 -12.10 7.45 -7.20
N ILE A 62 -13.12 6.59 -7.18
CA ILE A 62 -13.50 5.71 -8.29
C ILE A 62 -14.92 6.08 -8.74
N GLY A 63 -15.15 6.20 -10.05
CA GLY A 63 -16.45 6.56 -10.62
C GLY A 63 -17.56 5.55 -10.28
N ALA A 64 -18.76 6.07 -9.99
CA ALA A 64 -19.91 5.31 -9.45
C ALA A 64 -20.39 4.13 -10.31
N THR A 65 -20.09 4.10 -11.61
CA THR A 65 -20.41 2.97 -12.52
C THR A 65 -19.66 1.67 -12.20
N LYS A 66 -18.66 1.70 -11.31
CA LYS A 66 -17.79 0.56 -10.96
C LYS A 66 -18.23 -0.28 -9.75
N LEU A 67 -19.29 0.08 -9.02
CA LEU A 67 -19.75 -0.69 -7.85
C LEU A 67 -20.34 -2.09 -8.18
N LYS A 68 -20.30 -2.53 -9.46
CA LYS A 68 -20.83 -3.80 -9.96
C LYS A 68 -19.78 -4.76 -10.55
N ALA A 69 -18.51 -4.69 -10.14
CA ALA A 69 -17.50 -5.66 -10.54
C ALA A 69 -17.12 -6.56 -9.35
N ASN A 70 -18.01 -7.48 -9.03
CA ASN A 70 -17.68 -8.70 -8.29
C ASN A 70 -16.91 -9.64 -9.23
N ASP A 71 -15.81 -10.22 -8.73
CA ASP A 71 -15.18 -11.45 -9.23
C ASP A 71 -15.00 -11.54 -10.75
N SER A 72 -14.06 -10.79 -11.33
CA SER A 72 -13.26 -11.25 -12.49
C SER A 72 -12.30 -10.15 -12.90
N GLY A 73 -11.01 -10.50 -13.00
CA GLY A 73 -9.90 -9.62 -13.36
C GLY A 73 -9.96 -9.09 -14.79
N ALA A 74 -10.99 -8.32 -15.13
CA ALA A 74 -11.08 -7.59 -16.38
C ALA A 74 -10.65 -6.14 -16.16
N ARG A 75 -9.65 -5.72 -16.94
CA ARG A 75 -9.17 -4.34 -17.11
C ARG A 75 -10.33 -3.39 -17.40
N SER A 76 -10.98 -2.87 -16.36
CA SER A 76 -12.07 -1.92 -16.51
C SER A 76 -11.48 -0.51 -16.54
N HIS A 77 -11.07 -0.05 -17.72
CA HIS A 77 -10.74 1.36 -18.04
C HIS A 77 -10.42 2.21 -16.79
N ASN A 78 -9.30 1.90 -16.12
CA ASN A 78 -9.00 2.38 -14.77
C ASN A 78 -8.61 3.87 -14.71
N GLU A 79 -8.62 4.55 -15.85
CA GLU A 79 -7.92 5.83 -16.05
C GLU A 79 -8.82 7.08 -15.99
N SER A 80 -10.14 6.95 -15.79
CA SER A 80 -11.04 8.10 -15.93
C SER A 80 -10.92 9.17 -14.83
N HIS A 81 -10.62 8.78 -13.58
CA HIS A 81 -10.37 9.74 -12.47
C HIS A 81 -8.89 9.97 -12.18
N LEU A 82 -7.99 9.12 -12.69
CA LEU A 82 -6.54 9.35 -12.58
C LEU A 82 -6.12 10.66 -13.25
N ASN A 83 -6.85 11.07 -14.30
CA ASN A 83 -6.66 12.32 -15.02
C ASN A 83 -7.26 13.56 -14.31
N TRP A 84 -7.87 13.40 -13.13
CA TRP A 84 -8.46 14.51 -12.36
C TRP A 84 -7.47 15.18 -11.41
N GLY A 85 -6.16 14.96 -11.61
CA GLY A 85 -5.11 15.60 -10.82
C GLY A 85 -4.72 14.88 -9.53
N TRP A 86 -5.35 13.74 -9.19
CA TRP A 86 -4.99 12.93 -8.02
C TRP A 86 -3.53 12.48 -8.02
N ARG A 87 -2.97 12.17 -9.20
CA ARG A 87 -1.55 11.82 -9.35
C ARG A 87 -0.64 12.94 -8.84
N LYS A 88 -0.86 14.18 -9.30
CA LYS A 88 -0.10 15.36 -8.85
C LYS A 88 -0.29 15.63 -7.35
N TRP A 89 -1.50 15.44 -6.84
CA TRP A 89 -1.77 15.62 -5.41
C TRP A 89 -1.02 14.58 -4.55
N THR A 90 -1.05 13.30 -4.94
CA THR A 90 -0.34 12.24 -4.22
C THR A 90 1.18 12.37 -4.36
N ASP A 91 1.69 12.86 -5.50
CA ASP A 91 3.10 13.23 -5.67
C ASP A 91 3.52 14.30 -4.67
N GLU A 92 2.75 15.37 -4.55
CA GLU A 92 3.00 16.46 -3.61
C GLU A 92 2.96 15.99 -2.15
N VAL A 93 2.05 15.06 -1.82
CA VAL A 93 1.99 14.45 -0.48
C VAL A 93 3.30 13.69 -0.18
N ILE A 94 3.77 12.86 -1.11
CA ILE A 94 5.02 12.10 -0.96
C ILE A 94 6.21 13.04 -0.80
N ALA A 95 6.33 14.05 -1.68
CA ALA A 95 7.40 15.04 -1.62
C ALA A 95 7.40 15.79 -0.27
N ARG A 96 6.25 16.30 0.17
CA ARG A 96 6.14 17.03 1.45
C ARG A 96 6.43 16.17 2.66
N LEU A 97 5.99 14.92 2.67
CA LEU A 97 6.32 13.99 3.74
C LEU A 97 7.82 13.74 3.78
N SER A 98 8.40 13.52 2.60
CA SER A 98 9.83 13.34 2.44
C SER A 98 10.65 14.58 2.83
N ASP A 99 10.11 15.78 2.73
CA ASP A 99 10.83 16.98 3.19
C ASP A 99 10.64 17.30 4.68
N ARG A 100 9.52 16.90 5.28
CA ARG A 100 9.16 17.32 6.65
C ARG A 100 9.45 16.29 7.73
N ARG A 101 9.61 15.03 7.36
CA ARG A 101 9.87 13.93 8.29
C ARG A 101 11.31 13.45 8.13
N ARG A 102 11.65 12.40 8.88
CA ARG A 102 12.93 11.65 8.83
C ARG A 102 12.62 10.21 9.24
N ASN A 103 13.52 9.29 8.93
CA ASN A 103 13.42 7.87 9.35
C ASN A 103 12.12 7.19 8.90
N LEU A 104 11.56 7.60 7.76
CA LEU A 104 10.41 6.93 7.15
C LEU A 104 10.86 5.76 6.27
N VAL A 105 9.98 4.77 6.13
CA VAL A 105 10.11 3.69 5.16
C VAL A 105 9.06 3.89 4.06
N PHE A 106 9.50 3.91 2.81
CA PHE A 106 8.64 3.92 1.63
C PHE A 106 8.63 2.52 1.01
N ILE A 107 7.50 1.82 1.11
CA ILE A 107 7.31 0.53 0.44
C ILE A 107 6.61 0.78 -0.90
N LEU A 108 7.32 0.55 -2.00
CA LEU A 108 6.88 0.86 -3.36
C LEU A 108 6.64 -0.45 -4.14
N LEU A 109 5.37 -0.74 -4.44
CA LEU A 109 4.96 -2.04 -4.99
C LEU A 109 4.45 -1.89 -6.43
N GLY A 110 5.20 -2.42 -7.38
CA GLY A 110 4.94 -2.34 -8.82
C GLY A 110 5.53 -1.09 -9.49
N ASN A 111 5.73 -1.16 -10.81
CA ASN A 111 6.50 -0.16 -11.58
C ASN A 111 5.99 1.27 -11.41
N TYR A 112 4.67 1.43 -11.34
CA TYR A 112 4.05 2.74 -11.18
C TYR A 112 4.37 3.39 -9.82
N SER A 113 4.39 2.58 -8.75
CA SER A 113 4.85 3.01 -7.43
C SER A 113 6.34 3.24 -7.39
N ILE A 114 7.13 2.34 -7.99
CA ILE A 114 8.58 2.43 -8.01
C ILE A 114 9.05 3.72 -8.68
N ALA A 115 8.37 4.19 -9.72
CA ALA A 115 8.69 5.45 -10.39
C ALA A 115 8.67 6.68 -9.44
N LYS A 116 7.93 6.60 -8.32
CA LYS A 116 7.82 7.67 -7.33
C LYS A 116 9.03 7.85 -6.44
N LYS A 117 9.99 6.93 -6.46
CA LYS A 117 11.24 7.10 -5.71
C LYS A 117 11.95 8.40 -6.02
N SER A 118 11.78 8.92 -7.24
CA SER A 118 12.31 10.23 -7.66
C SER A 118 11.77 11.42 -6.85
N LEU A 119 10.65 11.26 -6.15
CA LEU A 119 10.03 12.27 -5.30
C LEU A 119 10.54 12.23 -3.85
N VAL A 120 11.36 11.23 -3.50
CA VAL A 120 11.86 11.05 -2.14
C VAL A 120 13.22 11.74 -1.99
N ASN A 121 13.32 12.62 -1.00
CA ASN A 121 14.53 13.31 -0.61
C ASN A 121 15.50 12.37 0.14
N HIS A 122 16.45 11.78 -0.59
CA HIS A 122 17.38 10.76 -0.07
C HIS A 122 18.31 11.22 1.07
N GLU A 123 18.44 12.52 1.31
CA GLU A 123 19.39 13.06 2.32
C GLU A 123 18.87 12.97 3.77
N ARG A 124 17.62 12.51 3.97
CA ARG A 124 16.93 12.57 5.27
C ARG A 124 16.84 11.24 6.01
N GLY A 125 17.66 10.26 5.59
CA GLY A 125 17.73 8.95 6.23
C GLY A 125 16.44 8.16 6.05
N TYR A 126 15.98 8.02 4.80
CA TYR A 126 14.85 7.17 4.44
C TYR A 126 15.30 5.80 3.98
N LEU A 127 14.43 4.81 4.15
CA LEU A 127 14.54 3.53 3.47
C LEU A 127 13.49 3.46 2.37
N ILE A 128 13.90 3.08 1.17
CA ILE A 128 13.00 2.78 0.05
C ILE A 128 13.10 1.29 -0.23
N LEU A 129 11.98 0.59 -0.15
CA LEU A 129 11.85 -0.83 -0.45
C LEU A 129 10.99 -0.99 -1.69
N GLU A 130 11.46 -1.79 -2.64
CA GLU A 130 10.82 -1.97 -3.94
C GLU A 130 10.51 -3.46 -4.14
N ALA A 131 9.29 -3.78 -4.59
CA ALA A 131 8.95 -5.12 -5.05
C ALA A 131 7.90 -5.07 -6.17
N VAL A 132 7.66 -6.19 -6.84
CA VAL A 132 6.55 -6.26 -7.81
C VAL A 132 5.20 -6.15 -7.07
N HIS A 133 4.13 -5.85 -7.80
CA HIS A 133 2.81 -5.70 -7.19
C HIS A 133 2.33 -7.02 -6.54
N PRO A 134 1.67 -6.99 -5.37
CA PRO A 134 1.14 -8.19 -4.69
C PRO A 134 -0.08 -8.82 -5.38
N SER A 135 -0.42 -8.42 -6.61
CA SER A 135 -1.60 -8.92 -7.30
C SER A 135 -1.39 -10.41 -7.58
N PRO A 136 -2.42 -11.27 -7.54
CA PRO A 136 -2.29 -12.67 -7.93
C PRO A 136 -1.63 -12.86 -9.31
N LEU A 137 -1.74 -11.88 -10.21
CA LEU A 137 -1.13 -11.89 -11.54
C LEU A 137 0.39 -11.64 -11.53
N SER A 138 0.96 -11.15 -10.44
CA SER A 138 2.36 -10.72 -10.37
C SER A 138 3.11 -11.16 -9.13
N ALA A 139 2.45 -11.55 -8.05
CA ALA A 139 3.08 -11.73 -6.75
C ALA A 139 4.23 -12.75 -6.76
N SER A 140 4.06 -13.85 -7.48
CA SER A 140 5.10 -14.90 -7.61
C SER A 140 6.35 -14.46 -8.39
N ARG A 141 6.33 -13.29 -9.05
CA ARG A 141 7.46 -12.76 -9.83
C ARG A 141 8.45 -11.95 -8.99
N GLY A 142 8.27 -11.88 -7.67
CA GLY A 142 9.20 -11.21 -6.76
C GLY A 142 8.55 -10.34 -5.70
N PHE A 143 7.26 -10.53 -5.39
CA PHE A 143 6.62 -9.95 -4.20
C PHE A 143 6.67 -10.97 -3.07
N LEU A 144 6.35 -12.22 -3.37
CA LEU A 144 6.49 -13.29 -2.40
C LEU A 144 7.98 -13.61 -2.19
N HIS A 145 8.40 -13.79 -0.94
CA HIS A 145 9.77 -13.97 -0.45
C HIS A 145 10.70 -12.79 -0.74
N SER A 146 10.14 -11.59 -0.81
CA SER A 146 10.84 -10.33 -1.02
C SER A 146 11.61 -9.82 0.21
N GLY A 147 11.20 -10.18 1.43
CA GLY A 147 11.85 -9.75 2.66
C GLY A 147 11.58 -8.28 3.03
N ILE A 148 10.58 -7.64 2.41
CA ILE A 148 10.35 -6.19 2.52
C ILE A 148 9.80 -5.79 3.89
N PHE A 149 8.96 -6.60 4.54
CA PHE A 149 8.40 -6.26 5.85
C PHE A 149 9.43 -6.47 6.96
N ALA A 150 10.23 -7.52 6.88
CA ALA A 150 11.38 -7.74 7.75
C ALA A 150 12.40 -6.60 7.63
N ALA A 151 12.78 -6.21 6.41
CA ALA A 151 13.69 -5.08 6.18
C ALA A 151 13.12 -3.75 6.72
N CYS A 152 11.81 -3.53 6.59
CA CYS A 152 11.13 -2.37 7.17
C CYS A 152 11.26 -2.35 8.69
N ASN A 153 10.93 -3.47 9.36
CA ASN A 153 11.00 -3.57 10.81
C ASN A 153 12.44 -3.38 11.34
N ASP A 154 13.41 -4.01 10.69
CA ASP A 154 14.83 -3.87 11.03
C ASP A 154 15.31 -2.42 10.98
N PHE A 155 14.85 -1.67 9.98
CA PHE A 155 15.19 -0.26 9.85
C PHE A 155 14.54 0.59 10.94
N LEU A 156 13.24 0.41 11.20
CA LEU A 156 12.53 1.14 12.25
C LEU A 156 13.12 0.87 13.64
N LEU A 157 13.54 -0.38 13.92
CA LEU A 157 14.25 -0.72 15.15
C LEU A 157 15.58 0.03 15.28
N LYS A 158 16.37 0.10 14.21
CA LYS A 158 17.65 0.84 14.20
C LYS A 158 17.47 2.35 14.39
N CYS A 159 16.36 2.91 13.93
CA CYS A 159 16.03 4.32 14.11
C CYS A 159 15.53 4.67 15.54
N GLY A 160 15.37 3.68 16.42
CA GLY A 160 14.92 3.90 17.80
C GLY A 160 13.45 4.32 17.93
N THR A 161 12.66 4.15 16.86
CA THR A 161 11.24 4.54 16.82
C THR A 161 10.30 3.50 17.43
N GLY A 162 10.82 2.34 17.88
CA GLY A 162 10.00 1.15 18.09
C GLY A 162 9.40 0.69 16.76
N ALA A 163 8.74 -0.47 16.73
CA ALA A 163 8.13 -1.00 15.50
C ALA A 163 6.98 -0.11 14.93
N SER A 164 6.64 0.99 15.59
CA SER A 164 5.56 1.90 15.20
C SER A 164 6.07 3.33 15.09
N ILE A 165 6.30 3.80 13.86
CA ILE A 165 5.99 5.14 13.35
C ILE A 165 6.44 5.21 11.87
N GLY A 166 5.46 5.30 10.97
CA GLY A 166 5.64 5.86 9.62
C GLY A 166 6.11 4.92 8.52
N ALA A 167 5.59 3.70 8.42
CA ALA A 167 5.67 2.96 7.16
C ALA A 167 4.65 3.58 6.18
N ILE A 168 5.10 4.23 5.11
CA ILE A 168 4.19 4.54 4.00
C ILE A 168 4.08 3.23 3.21
N VAL A 169 3.08 2.42 3.57
CA VAL A 169 2.67 1.26 2.77
C VAL A 169 1.83 1.77 1.62
N ALA A 170 2.58 2.08 0.58
CA ALA A 170 2.31 1.61 -0.76
C ALA A 170 1.25 2.34 -1.59
N TYR A 171 1.75 2.71 -2.76
CA TYR A 171 1.12 3.50 -3.77
C TYR A 171 0.63 2.57 -4.89
N PHE A 172 -0.65 2.62 -5.24
CA PHE A 172 -1.24 1.69 -6.21
C PHE A 172 -2.13 2.35 -7.25
N ASP A 173 -2.02 1.84 -8.49
CA ASP A 173 -3.04 1.83 -9.55
C ASP A 173 -3.73 0.45 -9.60
#